data_AF-A0AAV8XJK9-F1
#
_entry.id   AF-A0AAV8XJK9-F1
#
_cell.length_a   1.000
_cell.length_b   1.000
_cell.length_c   1.000
_cell.angle_alpha   90.00
_cell.angle_beta   90.00
_cell.angle_gamma   90.00
#
_symmetry.space_group_name_H-M   'P 1'
#
loop_
_entity.id
_entity.type
_entity.pdbx_description
1 polymer ?
#
loop_
_entity_poly.entity_id
_entity_poly.type
_entity_poly.pdbx_seq_one_letter_code
_entity_poly.pdbx_strand_id
1 'polypeptide(L)'
;MKHNCFILSGYRGILNTQLCVESVFWWTNETINIWSHIFGLVLFVALTIHDLLILKVQASMSDKIIVGSVLICFQACMGLSSLYHTFSCRSEEDCHIFLSYDLFGIALSLLAIYTSGIYYAFWCDEVNMSFSITTFIKIEIIEVPDQN
;
A
#
# COMPACT_ATOMS: atom_id res chain seq x y z
N MET A 1 -2.33 18.17 -13.17
CA MET A 1 -3.37 18.77 -12.29
C MET A 1 -2.71 19.34 -11.05
N LYS A 2 -3.23 20.45 -10.51
CA LYS A 2 -2.60 21.16 -9.40
C LYS A 2 -3.30 20.79 -8.08
N HIS A 3 -2.77 19.78 -7.38
CA HIS A 3 -3.37 19.30 -6.11
C HIS A 3 -2.97 20.15 -4.89
N ASN A 4 -1.84 20.86 -4.96
CA ASN A 4 -1.31 21.62 -3.83
C ASN A 4 -0.91 23.04 -4.26
N CYS A 5 -1.55 24.05 -3.66
CA CYS A 5 -1.31 25.46 -3.95
C CYS A 5 0.11 25.92 -3.57
N PHE A 6 0.79 25.23 -2.65
CA PHE A 6 2.15 25.55 -2.20
C PHE A 6 3.23 25.08 -3.17
N ILE A 7 2.91 24.19 -4.11
CA ILE A 7 3.84 23.77 -5.17
C ILE A 7 3.70 24.75 -6.33
N LEU A 8 4.76 25.51 -6.59
CA LEU A 8 4.71 26.61 -7.55
C LEU A 8 5.02 26.17 -8.98
N SER A 9 5.79 25.10 -9.16
CA SER A 9 6.27 24.62 -10.47
C SER A 9 6.51 23.11 -10.50
N GLY A 10 6.75 22.55 -11.68
CA GLY A 10 7.12 21.13 -11.87
C GLY A 10 5.94 20.18 -12.05
N TYR A 11 4.72 20.72 -12.14
CA TYR A 11 3.52 19.95 -12.45
C TYR A 11 3.53 19.41 -13.88
N ARG A 12 3.11 18.15 -14.03
CA ARG A 12 2.82 17.55 -15.34
C ARG A 12 1.48 18.06 -15.87
N GLY A 13 1.46 18.35 -17.18
CA GLY A 13 0.22 18.59 -17.94
C GLY A 13 -0.57 17.29 -18.11
N ILE A 14 -1.66 17.36 -18.89
CA ILE A 14 -2.41 16.16 -19.28
C ILE A 14 -1.57 15.38 -20.30
N LEU A 15 -1.24 14.12 -19.99
CA LEU A 15 -0.36 13.28 -20.79
C LEU A 15 -1.07 11.98 -21.23
N ASN A 16 -0.68 11.46 -22.39
CA ASN A 16 -1.09 10.11 -22.83
C ASN A 16 -0.42 9.03 -21.98
N THR A 17 -0.96 7.81 -21.97
CA THR A 17 -0.47 6.68 -21.15
C THR A 17 1.04 6.41 -21.34
N GLN A 18 1.54 6.42 -22.57
CA GLN A 18 2.97 6.21 -22.83
C GLN A 18 3.84 7.33 -22.22
N LEU A 19 3.41 8.58 -22.40
CA LEU A 19 4.11 9.74 -21.83
C LEU A 19 4.04 9.75 -20.30
N CYS A 20 2.97 9.22 -19.68
CA CYS A 20 2.91 9.04 -18.23
C CYS A 20 4.01 8.11 -17.74
N VAL A 21 4.22 6.96 -18.42
CA VAL A 21 5.29 6.01 -18.08
C VAL A 21 6.66 6.60 -18.35
N GLU A 22 6.87 7.29 -19.47
CA GLU A 22 8.13 7.97 -19.75
C GLU A 22 8.43 9.08 -18.72
N SER A 23 7.39 9.75 -18.20
CA SER A 23 7.54 10.81 -17.21
C SER A 23 8.08 10.36 -15.85
N VAL A 24 8.13 9.05 -15.58
CA VAL A 24 8.80 8.47 -14.39
C VAL A 24 10.28 8.88 -14.32
N PHE A 25 10.91 9.09 -15.49
CA PHE A 25 12.31 9.53 -15.59
C PHE A 25 12.47 11.04 -15.75
N TRP A 26 11.38 11.80 -15.79
CA TRP A 26 11.43 13.26 -15.91
C TRP A 26 11.55 13.89 -14.52
N TRP A 27 12.12 15.09 -14.46
CA TRP A 27 12.16 15.86 -13.21
C TRP A 27 10.86 16.64 -13.03
N THR A 28 9.98 16.11 -12.17
CA THR A 28 8.64 16.64 -11.91
C THR A 28 8.37 16.66 -10.41
N ASN A 29 7.28 17.31 -10.00
CA ASN A 29 6.86 17.34 -8.60
C ASN A 29 6.46 15.95 -8.05
N GLU A 30 6.25 14.95 -8.93
CA GLU A 30 5.88 13.58 -8.56
C GLU A 30 7.05 12.59 -8.59
N THR A 31 8.23 13.00 -9.09
CA THR A 31 9.37 12.09 -9.28
C THR A 31 9.80 11.43 -7.98
N ILE A 32 9.93 12.20 -6.90
CA ILE A 32 10.32 11.65 -5.59
C ILE A 32 9.24 10.69 -5.07
N ASN A 33 7.96 11.02 -5.22
CA ASN A 33 6.86 10.16 -4.80
C ASN A 33 6.90 8.81 -5.55
N ILE A 34 7.04 8.84 -6.87
CA ILE A 34 7.14 7.62 -7.69
C ILE A 34 8.33 6.76 -7.24
N TRP A 35 9.52 7.34 -7.15
CA TRP A 35 10.74 6.59 -6.83
C TRP A 35 10.78 6.10 -5.38
N SER A 36 10.22 6.83 -4.42
CA SER A 36 10.13 6.36 -3.03
C SER A 36 9.25 5.13 -2.91
N HIS A 37 8.10 5.10 -3.60
CA HIS A 37 7.20 3.95 -3.57
C HIS A 37 7.75 2.75 -4.38
N ILE A 38 8.42 2.98 -5.52
CA ILE A 38 9.12 1.91 -6.26
C ILE A 38 10.23 1.29 -5.40
N PHE A 39 11.04 2.13 -4.73
CA PHE A 39 12.07 1.63 -3.83
C PHE A 39 11.47 0.83 -2.66
N GLY A 40 10.37 1.31 -2.07
CA GLY A 40 9.61 0.59 -1.06
C GLY A 40 9.12 -0.77 -1.55
N LEU A 41 8.58 -0.84 -2.77
CA LEU A 41 8.15 -2.10 -3.38
C LEU A 41 9.31 -3.09 -3.52
N VAL A 42 10.45 -2.64 -4.05
CA VAL A 42 11.66 -3.48 -4.20
C VAL A 42 12.14 -3.99 -2.84
N LEU A 43 12.13 -3.13 -1.81
CA LEU A 43 12.50 -3.52 -0.46
C LEU A 43 11.59 -4.63 0.07
N PHE A 44 10.26 -4.49 -0.02
CA PHE A 44 9.34 -5.51 0.47
C PHE A 44 9.40 -6.82 -0.32
N VAL A 45 9.63 -6.76 -1.65
CA VAL A 45 9.90 -7.96 -2.47
C VAL A 45 11.17 -8.67 -1.99
N ALA A 46 12.26 -7.92 -1.74
CA ALA A 46 13.51 -8.48 -1.24
C ALA A 46 13.32 -9.12 0.15
N LEU A 47 12.54 -8.49 1.03
CA LEU A 47 12.17 -9.05 2.33
C LEU A 47 11.35 -10.34 2.20
N THR A 48 10.38 -10.40 1.27
CA THR A 48 9.62 -11.63 0.99
C THR A 48 10.53 -12.75 0.50
N ILE A 49 11.45 -12.47 -0.43
CA ILE A 49 12.41 -13.47 -0.91
C ILE A 49 13.30 -13.95 0.24
N HIS A 50 13.81 -13.03 1.06
CA HIS A 50 14.61 -13.35 2.23
C HIS A 50 13.85 -14.25 3.23
N ASP A 51 12.58 -13.93 3.52
CA ASP A 51 11.71 -14.72 4.39
C ASP A 51 11.47 -16.14 3.81
N LEU A 52 11.14 -16.24 2.53
CA LEU A 52 10.91 -17.51 1.85
C LEU A 52 12.16 -18.41 1.77
N LEU A 53 13.35 -17.83 1.69
CA LEU A 53 14.60 -18.58 1.56
C LEU A 53 15.23 -18.93 2.91
N ILE A 54 15.19 -18.04 3.91
CA ILE A 54 15.93 -18.18 5.17
C ILE A 54 15.02 -18.59 6.33
N LEU A 55 13.84 -17.98 6.47
CA LEU A 55 12.95 -18.20 7.63
C LEU A 55 12.08 -19.46 7.48
N LYS A 56 12.09 -20.09 6.30
CA LYS A 56 11.34 -21.33 6.00
C LYS A 56 11.65 -22.49 6.98
N VAL A 57 12.85 -22.50 7.57
CA VAL A 57 13.40 -23.62 8.35
C VAL A 57 12.85 -23.73 9.79
N GLN A 58 12.28 -22.66 10.38
CA GLN A 58 11.94 -22.67 11.82
C GLN A 58 10.54 -22.16 12.21
N ALA A 59 9.79 -21.50 11.32
CA ALA A 59 8.50 -20.90 11.67
C ALA A 59 7.29 -21.82 11.42
N SER A 60 6.25 -21.66 12.26
CA SER A 60 4.96 -22.36 12.11
C SER A 60 4.23 -21.93 10.83
N MET A 61 3.23 -22.71 10.38
CA MET A 61 2.46 -22.34 9.20
C MET A 61 1.68 -21.03 9.40
N SER A 62 1.18 -20.80 10.61
CA SER A 62 0.41 -19.59 10.95
C SER A 62 1.28 -18.33 10.88
N ASP A 63 2.50 -18.38 11.41
CA ASP A 63 3.47 -17.27 11.33
C ASP A 63 3.76 -16.90 9.88
N LYS A 64 3.96 -17.92 9.03
CA LYS A 64 4.23 -17.75 7.60
C LYS A 64 3.06 -17.09 6.88
N ILE A 65 1.83 -17.48 7.20
CA ILE A 65 0.63 -16.88 6.60
C ILE A 65 0.52 -15.40 7.02
N ILE A 66 0.79 -15.09 8.28
CA ILE A 66 0.63 -13.73 8.82
C ILE A 66 1.73 -12.80 8.32
N VAL A 67 2.99 -13.22 8.38
CA VAL A 67 4.11 -12.42 7.84
C VAL A 67 3.97 -12.28 6.32
N GLY A 68 3.59 -13.37 5.63
CA GLY A 68 3.33 -13.35 4.20
C GLY A 68 2.21 -12.40 3.80
N SER A 69 1.08 -12.39 4.53
CA SER A 69 -0.04 -11.48 4.25
C SER A 69 0.36 -10.02 4.47
N VAL A 70 1.09 -9.70 5.54
CA VAL A 70 1.62 -8.35 5.80
C VAL A 70 2.51 -7.89 4.65
N LEU A 71 3.48 -8.72 4.24
CA LEU A 71 4.41 -8.36 3.17
C LEU A 71 3.72 -8.17 1.82
N ILE A 72 2.71 -8.99 1.50
CA ILE A 72 1.93 -8.86 0.26
C ILE A 72 1.11 -7.57 0.28
N CYS A 73 0.49 -7.22 1.41
CA CYS A 73 -0.30 -5.98 1.53
C CYS A 73 0.58 -4.73 1.35
N PHE A 74 1.77 -4.70 1.96
CA PHE A 74 2.73 -3.62 1.77
C PHE A 74 3.23 -3.51 0.32
N GLN A 75 3.48 -4.63 -0.36
CA GLN A 75 3.82 -4.63 -1.79
C GLN A 75 2.68 -4.07 -2.64
N ALA A 76 1.44 -4.49 -2.37
CA ALA A 76 0.27 -3.96 -3.06
C ALA A 76 0.12 -2.46 -2.84
N CYS A 77 0.24 -1.97 -1.60
CA CYS A 77 0.19 -0.54 -1.27
C CYS A 77 1.26 0.26 -2.03
N MET A 78 2.53 -0.17 -1.96
CA MET A 78 3.63 0.52 -2.66
C MET A 78 3.46 0.50 -4.20
N GLY A 79 2.95 -0.60 -4.76
CA GLY A 79 2.65 -0.73 -6.18
C GLY A 79 1.51 0.18 -6.63
N LEU A 80 0.39 0.18 -5.89
CA LEU A 80 -0.77 1.03 -6.17
C LEU A 80 -0.42 2.51 -6.06
N SER A 81 0.36 2.90 -5.04
CA SER A 81 0.84 4.28 -4.90
C SER A 81 1.75 4.71 -6.05
N SER A 82 2.67 3.83 -6.47
CA SER A 82 3.54 4.09 -7.63
C SER A 82 2.73 4.28 -8.92
N LEU A 83 1.66 3.48 -9.11
CA LEU A 83 0.75 3.62 -10.23
C LEU A 83 -0.04 4.93 -10.16
N TYR A 84 -0.55 5.30 -8.99
CA TYR A 84 -1.22 6.58 -8.79
C TYR A 84 -0.32 7.75 -9.16
N HIS A 85 0.88 7.83 -8.59
CA HIS A 85 1.79 8.92 -8.90
C HIS A 85 2.27 8.89 -10.36
N THR A 86 2.28 7.73 -11.03
CA THR A 86 2.62 7.66 -12.47
C THR A 86 1.47 8.19 -13.34
N PHE A 87 0.23 7.73 -13.10
CA PHE A 87 -0.93 7.97 -13.98
C PHE A 87 -1.85 9.11 -13.55
N SER A 88 -1.60 9.75 -12.41
CA SER A 88 -2.37 10.91 -11.91
C SER A 88 -2.40 12.11 -12.86
N CYS A 89 -1.57 12.13 -13.91
CA CYS A 89 -1.58 13.18 -14.92
C CYS A 89 -2.37 12.84 -16.20
N ARG A 90 -2.98 11.66 -16.30
CA ARG A 90 -3.68 11.20 -17.51
C ARG A 90 -5.05 11.85 -17.70
N SER A 91 -5.87 11.90 -16.65
CA SER A 91 -7.17 12.56 -16.63
C SER A 91 -7.63 12.78 -15.18
N GLU A 92 -8.63 13.65 -14.97
CA GLU A 92 -9.23 13.86 -13.64
C GLU A 92 -9.86 12.56 -13.10
N GLU A 93 -10.59 11.83 -13.95
CA GLU A 93 -11.23 10.56 -13.59
C GLU A 93 -10.20 9.51 -13.14
N ASP A 94 -9.11 9.36 -13.89
CA ASP A 94 -8.04 8.42 -13.53
C ASP A 94 -7.37 8.80 -12.22
N CYS A 95 -7.14 10.09 -12.00
CA CYS A 95 -6.56 10.55 -10.76
C CYS A 95 -7.42 10.15 -9.56
N HIS A 96 -8.75 10.28 -9.66
CA HIS A 96 -9.66 9.83 -8.60
C HIS A 96 -9.65 8.31 -8.43
N ILE A 97 -9.72 7.54 -9.53
CA ILE A 97 -9.72 6.07 -9.47
C ILE A 97 -8.43 5.53 -8.86
N PHE A 98 -7.27 5.99 -9.35
CA PHE A 98 -5.98 5.54 -8.83
C PHE A 98 -5.74 6.02 -7.40
N LEU A 99 -6.23 7.20 -7.03
CA LEU A 99 -6.17 7.67 -5.64
C LEU A 99 -6.99 6.77 -4.71
N SER A 100 -8.19 6.36 -5.13
CA SER A 100 -9.01 5.42 -4.35
C SER A 100 -8.31 4.07 -4.16
N TYR A 101 -7.62 3.56 -5.19
CA TYR A 101 -6.82 2.33 -5.05
C TYR A 101 -5.61 2.50 -4.13
N ASP A 102 -4.91 3.63 -4.18
CA ASP A 102 -3.79 3.92 -3.29
C ASP A 102 -4.24 3.96 -1.81
N LEU A 103 -5.33 4.68 -1.54
CA LEU A 103 -5.97 4.74 -0.22
C LEU A 103 -6.43 3.36 0.25
N PHE A 104 -7.02 2.55 -0.64
CA PHE A 104 -7.38 1.17 -0.33
C PHE A 104 -6.15 0.32 0.03
N GLY A 105 -5.03 0.49 -0.67
CA GLY A 105 -3.77 -0.17 -0.36
C GLY A 105 -3.25 0.18 1.04
N ILE A 106 -3.36 1.45 1.44
CA ILE A 106 -3.00 1.90 2.80
C ILE A 106 -3.89 1.23 3.84
N ALA A 107 -5.22 1.25 3.65
CA ALA A 107 -6.17 0.63 4.57
C ALA A 107 -5.92 -0.89 4.72
N LEU A 108 -5.67 -1.59 3.61
CA LEU A 108 -5.35 -3.02 3.63
C LEU A 108 -4.05 -3.31 4.39
N SER A 109 -3.02 -2.45 4.22
CA SER A 109 -1.75 -2.60 4.94
C SER A 109 -1.91 -2.36 6.44
N LEU A 110 -2.69 -1.35 6.84
CA LEU A 110 -3.03 -1.12 8.24
C LEU A 110 -3.76 -2.32 8.85
N LEU A 111 -4.75 -2.86 8.14
CA LEU A 111 -5.48 -4.05 8.57
C LEU A 111 -4.55 -5.25 8.80
N ALA A 112 -3.61 -5.50 7.89
CA ALA A 112 -2.65 -6.59 8.02
C ALA A 112 -1.71 -6.39 9.23
N ILE A 113 -1.19 -5.18 9.43
CA ILE A 113 -0.31 -4.86 10.57
C ILE A 113 -1.06 -5.06 11.89
N TYR A 114 -2.27 -4.51 12.03
CA TYR A 114 -3.07 -4.64 13.25
C TYR A 114 -3.44 -6.10 13.53
N THR A 115 -3.86 -6.84 12.51
CA THR A 115 -4.18 -8.27 12.66
C THR A 115 -2.96 -9.06 13.12
N SER A 116 -1.78 -8.80 12.54
CA SER A 116 -0.52 -9.45 12.97
C SER A 116 -0.12 -9.06 14.40
N GLY A 117 -0.29 -7.79 14.78
CA GLY A 117 0.02 -7.30 16.12
C GLY A 117 -0.87 -7.94 17.18
N ILE A 118 -2.17 -8.05 16.93
CA ILE A 118 -3.13 -8.71 17.83
C ILE A 118 -2.80 -10.20 17.96
N TYR A 119 -2.48 -10.87 16.85
CA TYR A 119 -2.10 -12.28 16.85
C TYR A 119 -0.90 -12.55 17.76
N TYR A 120 0.18 -11.77 17.64
CA TYR A 120 1.36 -11.96 18.49
C TYR A 120 1.14 -11.48 19.93
N ALA A 121 0.30 -10.46 20.16
CA ALA A 121 0.00 -9.96 21.50
C ALA A 121 -0.84 -10.96 22.33
N PHE A 122 -1.77 -11.67 21.70
CA PHE A 122 -2.67 -12.62 22.35
C PHE A 122 -2.39 -14.07 21.95
N TRP A 123 -1.13 -14.40 21.62
CA TRP A 123 -0.73 -15.74 21.16
C TRP A 123 -1.23 -16.88 22.07
N CYS A 124 -1.29 -16.64 23.38
CA CYS A 124 -1.73 -17.62 24.37
C CYS A 124 -3.21 -17.52 24.78
N ASP A 125 -3.98 -16.57 24.24
CA ASP A 125 -5.36 -16.29 24.62
C ASP A 125 -6.26 -16.11 23.38
N GLU A 126 -6.76 -17.24 22.88
CA GLU A 126 -7.54 -17.29 21.64
C GLU A 126 -8.87 -16.50 21.70
N VAL A 127 -9.46 -16.38 22.89
CA VAL A 127 -10.74 -15.67 23.08
C VAL A 127 -10.52 -14.17 22.91
N ASN A 128 -9.52 -13.62 23.59
CA ASN A 128 -9.19 -12.20 23.46
C ASN A 128 -8.64 -11.86 22.07
N MET A 129 -7.84 -12.76 21.47
CA MET A 129 -7.37 -12.60 20.09
C MET A 129 -8.54 -12.48 19.11
N SER A 130 -9.47 -13.44 19.13
CA SER A 130 -10.61 -13.47 18.20
C SER A 130 -11.55 -12.28 18.41
N PHE A 131 -11.77 -11.89 19.65
CA PHE A 131 -12.57 -10.72 19.99
C PHE A 131 -11.94 -9.42 19.48
N SER A 132 -10.63 -9.23 19.68
CA SER A 132 -9.91 -8.04 19.22
C SER A 132 -9.84 -7.95 17.69
N ILE A 133 -9.51 -9.04 16.99
CA ILE A 133 -9.48 -9.07 15.51
C ILE A 133 -10.87 -8.75 14.94
N THR A 134 -11.91 -9.40 15.45
CA THR A 134 -13.29 -9.19 14.95
C THR A 134 -13.76 -7.75 15.18
N THR A 135 -13.42 -7.18 16.34
CA THR A 135 -13.77 -5.79 16.66
C THR A 135 -13.05 -4.82 15.73
N PHE A 136 -11.76 -5.02 15.50
CA PHE A 136 -10.97 -4.18 14.60
C PHE A 136 -11.49 -4.22 13.16
N ILE A 137 -11.73 -5.42 12.61
CA ILE A 137 -12.28 -5.57 11.25
C ILE A 137 -13.63 -4.85 11.11
N LYS A 138 -14.49 -4.93 12.13
CA LYS A 138 -15.79 -4.25 12.11
C LYS A 138 -15.63 -2.74 12.11
N ILE A 139 -14.73 -2.19 12.94
CA ILE A 139 -14.45 -0.75 12.96
C ILE A 139 -14.00 -0.29 11.57
N GLU A 140 -13.06 -1.02 10.97
CA GLU A 140 -12.51 -0.63 9.68
C GLU A 140 -13.52 -0.71 8.54
N ILE A 141 -14.43 -1.69 8.57
CA ILE A 141 -15.53 -1.76 7.59
C ILE A 141 -16.55 -0.65 7.81
N ILE A 142 -16.84 -0.27 9.06
CA ILE A 142 -17.81 0.79 9.39
C ILE A 142 -17.26 2.18 9.08
N GLU A 143 -15.94 2.38 9.24
CA GLU A 143 -15.29 3.66 8.95
C GLU A 143 -15.01 3.89 7.46
N VAL A 144 -15.07 2.86 6.60
CA VAL A 144 -15.12 3.06 5.14
C VAL A 144 -16.44 3.77 4.84
N PRO A 145 -16.44 5.09 4.60
CA PRO A 145 -17.68 5.80 4.36
C PRO A 145 -18.23 5.30 3.03
N ASP A 146 -19.53 5.01 2.97
CA ASP A 146 -20.23 4.79 1.71
C ASP A 146 -19.85 5.93 0.76
N GLN A 147 -19.05 5.61 -0.26
CA GLN A 147 -18.68 6.52 -1.34
C GLN A 147 -19.90 6.67 -2.26
N ASN A 148 -20.90 7.43 -1.82
CA ASN A 148 -22.04 7.88 -2.63
C ASN A 148 -21.99 9.39 -2.82
#